data_AF-A0A7Y1FC54-F1
#
_entry.id   AF-A0A7Y1FC54-F1
#
_cell.length_a   1.000
_cell.length_b   1.000
_cell.length_c   1.000
_cell.angle_alpha   90.00
_cell.angle_beta   90.00
_cell.angle_gamma   90.00
#
_symmetry.space_group_name_H-M   'P 1'
#
loop_
_entity.id
_entity.type
_entity.pdbx_description
1 polymer ?
#
loop_
_entity_poly.entity_id
_entity_poly.type
_entity_poly.pdbx_seq_one_letter_code
_entity_poly.pdbx_strand_id
1 'polypeptide(L)'
;MADDFIRIVYRREVGGKSKRTSVSIDPLLFEIFSQVRGGIAEARTVLRVWAMEADADRTEANWRIGNSRLVQQRMSVEILEAVKLGIAYRKLSQSKGGKGNSRGAGRATVSVDGGEGSQQMPAVTGHLEVEHD
;
A
#
# COMPACT_ATOMS: atom_id res chain seq x y z
N MET A 1 -3.44 -27.84 20.27
CA MET A 1 -3.96 -26.68 19.52
C MET A 1 -4.01 -27.09 18.07
N ALA A 2 -5.16 -26.98 17.41
CA ALA A 2 -5.21 -27.18 15.96
C ALA A 2 -4.33 -26.11 15.32
N ASP A 3 -3.49 -26.51 14.39
CA ASP A 3 -2.56 -25.63 13.71
C ASP A 3 -3.39 -24.73 12.77
N ASP A 4 -3.72 -23.52 13.21
CA ASP A 4 -4.65 -22.56 12.58
C ASP A 4 -4.18 -22.03 11.21
N PHE A 5 -3.26 -22.69 10.52
CA PHE A 5 -2.75 -22.23 9.24
C PHE A 5 -3.63 -22.63 8.05
N ILE A 6 -3.79 -21.68 7.12
CA ILE A 6 -4.31 -21.98 5.79
C ILE A 6 -3.26 -22.76 5.00
N ARG A 7 -3.64 -23.97 4.55
CA ARG A 7 -2.77 -24.83 3.73
C ARG A 7 -2.99 -24.58 2.25
N ILE A 8 -1.93 -24.19 1.56
CA ILE A 8 -1.91 -24.12 0.09
C ILE A 8 -1.24 -25.39 -0.42
N VAL A 9 -2.06 -26.31 -0.91
CA VAL A 9 -1.64 -27.63 -1.39
C VAL A 9 -1.16 -27.54 -2.84
N TYR A 10 -0.03 -28.17 -3.13
CA TYR A 10 0.52 -28.30 -4.48
C TYR A 10 1.22 -29.66 -4.66
N ARG A 11 1.61 -29.99 -5.89
CA ARG A 11 2.38 -31.20 -6.22
C ARG A 11 3.80 -30.82 -6.58
N ARG A 12 4.76 -31.65 -6.20
CA ARG A 12 6.17 -31.52 -6.55
C ARG A 12 6.74 -32.87 -7.00
N GLU A 13 7.76 -32.85 -7.84
CA GLU A 13 8.48 -34.07 -8.25
C GLU A 13 9.62 -34.36 -7.27
N VAL A 14 9.67 -35.59 -6.73
CA VAL A 14 10.75 -36.05 -5.84
C VAL A 14 11.15 -37.45 -6.26
N GLY A 15 12.34 -37.58 -6.86
CA GLY A 15 12.86 -38.86 -7.33
C GLY A 15 11.98 -39.50 -8.41
N GLY A 16 11.51 -38.70 -9.37
CA GLY A 16 10.64 -39.15 -10.48
C GLY A 16 9.22 -39.52 -10.08
N LYS A 17 8.78 -39.14 -8.87
CA LYS A 17 7.41 -39.35 -8.39
C LYS A 17 6.78 -38.04 -7.96
N SER A 18 5.55 -37.81 -8.42
CA SER A 18 4.72 -36.70 -7.98
C SER A 18 4.27 -36.90 -6.53
N LYS A 19 4.67 -35.99 -5.64
CA LYS A 19 4.29 -35.97 -4.21
C LYS A 19 3.43 -34.75 -3.90
N ARG A 20 2.37 -34.98 -3.12
CA ARG A 20 1.53 -33.90 -2.56
C ARG A 20 2.27 -33.23 -1.41
N THR A 21 2.27 -31.91 -1.40
CA THR A 21 2.91 -31.07 -0.38
C THR A 21 2.06 -29.81 -0.13
N SER A 22 2.44 -28.98 0.82
CA SER A 22 1.76 -27.71 1.10
C SER A 22 2.67 -26.69 1.76
N VAL A 23 2.38 -25.41 1.54
CA VAL A 23 2.86 -24.32 2.39
C VAL A 23 1.78 -23.90 3.39
N SER A 24 2.23 -23.44 4.56
CA SER A 24 1.39 -22.92 5.65
C SER A 24 1.38 -21.40 5.60
N ILE A 25 0.19 -20.82 5.59
CA ILE A 25 -0.01 -19.37 5.56
C ILE A 25 -0.83 -18.98 6.78
N ASP A 26 -0.41 -17.92 7.46
CA ASP A 26 -1.19 -17.29 8.54
C ASP A 26 -2.58 -16.85 8.01
N PRO A 27 -3.68 -17.12 8.73
CA PRO A 27 -5.03 -16.77 8.27
C PRO A 27 -5.24 -15.30 7.97
N LEU A 28 -4.75 -14.41 8.84
CA LEU A 28 -4.93 -12.97 8.66
C LEU A 28 -4.12 -12.50 7.47
N LEU A 29 -2.90 -13.00 7.31
CA LEU A 29 -2.10 -12.72 6.12
C LEU A 29 -2.78 -13.20 4.84
N PHE A 30 -3.40 -14.39 4.85
CA PHE A 30 -4.16 -14.90 3.72
C PHE A 30 -5.38 -14.03 3.40
N GLU A 31 -6.12 -13.60 4.42
CA GLU A 31 -7.28 -12.73 4.27
C GLU A 31 -6.89 -11.40 3.61
N ILE A 32 -5.87 -10.71 4.14
CA ILE A 32 -5.37 -9.44 3.58
C ILE A 32 -4.91 -9.64 2.13
N PHE A 33 -4.13 -10.70 1.87
CA PHE A 33 -3.64 -10.99 0.52
C PHE A 33 -4.77 -11.29 -0.47
N SER A 34 -5.84 -11.95 -0.02
CA SER A 34 -7.02 -12.21 -0.85
C SER A 34 -7.70 -10.93 -1.31
N GLN A 35 -7.73 -9.89 -0.48
CA GLN A 35 -8.25 -8.58 -0.85
C GLN A 35 -7.36 -7.90 -1.91
N VAL A 36 -6.04 -7.98 -1.75
CA VAL A 36 -5.08 -7.44 -2.72
C VAL A 36 -5.21 -8.11 -4.10
N ARG A 37 -5.46 -9.42 -4.13
CA ARG A 37 -5.62 -10.20 -5.36
C ARG A 37 -7.01 -10.18 -5.99
N GLY A 38 -7.98 -9.50 -5.37
CA GLY A 38 -9.35 -9.42 -5.86
C GLY A 38 -10.22 -10.63 -5.53
N GLY A 39 -9.76 -11.53 -4.66
CA GLY A 39 -10.54 -12.68 -4.20
C GLY A 39 -9.72 -13.86 -3.67
N ILE A 40 -10.43 -14.80 -3.04
CA ILE A 40 -9.85 -16.03 -2.46
C ILE A 40 -9.33 -16.97 -3.56
N ALA A 41 -10.04 -17.09 -4.69
CA ALA A 41 -9.69 -18.04 -5.75
C ALA A 41 -8.39 -17.63 -6.47
N GLU A 42 -8.26 -16.34 -6.75
CA GLU A 42 -7.12 -15.67 -7.37
C GLU A 42 -5.90 -15.80 -6.46
N ALA A 43 -6.06 -15.46 -5.17
CA ALA A 43 -5.00 -15.63 -4.17
C ALA A 43 -4.51 -17.08 -4.10
N ARG A 44 -5.41 -18.07 -4.04
CA ARG A 44 -4.99 -19.48 -4.00
C ARG A 44 -4.25 -19.91 -5.26
N THR A 45 -4.62 -19.39 -6.42
CA THR A 45 -3.95 -19.70 -7.69
C THR A 45 -2.53 -19.16 -7.71
N VAL A 46 -2.35 -17.89 -7.34
CA VAL A 46 -1.02 -17.27 -7.21
C VAL A 46 -0.16 -18.00 -6.18
N LEU A 47 -0.70 -18.27 -4.99
CA LEU A 47 0.06 -18.94 -3.93
C LEU A 47 0.48 -20.36 -4.31
N ARG A 48 -0.32 -21.08 -5.12
CA ARG A 48 0.09 -22.39 -5.67
C ARG A 48 1.30 -22.25 -6.59
N VAL A 49 1.30 -21.26 -7.48
CA VAL A 49 2.43 -20.99 -8.39
C VAL A 49 3.68 -20.65 -7.59
N TRP A 50 3.59 -19.70 -6.67
CA TRP A 50 4.74 -19.30 -5.85
C TRP A 50 5.26 -20.43 -4.94
N ALA A 51 4.38 -21.32 -4.47
CA ALA A 51 4.81 -22.48 -3.70
C ALA A 51 5.61 -23.49 -4.54
N MET A 52 5.25 -23.66 -5.82
CA MET A 52 6.01 -24.47 -6.77
C MET A 52 7.35 -23.83 -7.12
N GLU A 53 7.37 -22.52 -7.39
CA GLU A 53 8.60 -21.77 -7.65
C GLU A 53 9.56 -21.82 -6.46
N ALA A 54 9.05 -21.54 -5.26
CA ALA A 54 9.84 -21.61 -4.03
C ALA A 54 10.40 -23.02 -3.75
N ASP A 55 9.74 -24.07 -4.24
CA ASP A 55 10.24 -25.44 -4.15
C ASP A 55 11.32 -25.73 -5.19
N ALA A 56 11.20 -25.20 -6.41
CA ALA A 56 12.22 -25.32 -7.45
C ALA A 56 13.51 -24.57 -7.09
N ASP A 57 13.38 -23.35 -6.56
CA ASP A 57 14.49 -22.49 -6.12
C ASP A 57 15.23 -23.07 -4.88
N ARG A 58 14.64 -24.07 -4.21
CA ARG A 58 15.10 -24.60 -2.92
C ARG A 58 16.40 -25.42 -2.99
N THR A 59 16.96 -25.65 -4.17
CA THR A 59 17.94 -26.74 -4.36
C THR A 59 19.41 -26.35 -4.15
N GLU A 60 19.76 -25.08 -3.90
CA GLU A 60 21.16 -24.76 -3.51
C GLU A 60 21.32 -23.52 -2.63
N ALA A 61 20.53 -22.45 -2.83
CA ALA A 61 20.73 -21.17 -2.12
C ALA A 61 19.84 -20.95 -0.88
N ASN A 62 18.75 -21.71 -0.72
CA ASN A 62 17.65 -21.38 0.21
C ASN A 62 17.44 -22.36 1.38
N TRP A 63 18.41 -23.24 1.68
CA TRP A 63 18.20 -24.33 2.63
C TRP A 63 17.82 -23.91 4.06
N ARG A 64 18.19 -22.68 4.46
CA ARG A 64 17.89 -22.12 5.78
C ARG A 64 16.48 -21.58 5.94
N ILE A 65 15.77 -21.25 4.85
CA ILE A 65 14.44 -20.63 4.90
C ILE A 65 13.42 -21.61 4.31
N GLY A 66 12.41 -21.99 5.10
CA GLY A 66 11.35 -22.90 4.62
C GLY A 66 10.44 -22.24 3.58
N ASN A 67 9.91 -23.02 2.62
CA ASN A 67 9.04 -22.54 1.53
C ASN A 67 7.89 -21.67 2.02
N SER A 68 7.23 -22.05 3.13
CA SER A 68 6.17 -21.24 3.74
C SER A 68 6.63 -19.81 4.03
N ARG A 69 7.85 -19.64 4.55
CA ARG A 69 8.41 -18.33 4.85
C ARG A 69 8.73 -17.54 3.59
N LEU A 70 9.26 -18.17 2.55
CA LEU A 70 9.52 -17.53 1.26
C LEU A 70 8.22 -17.02 0.63
N VAL A 71 7.17 -17.86 0.60
CA VAL A 71 5.87 -17.47 0.07
C VAL A 71 5.26 -16.33 0.89
N GLN A 72 5.30 -16.40 2.22
CA GLN A 72 4.81 -15.31 3.07
C GLN A 72 5.60 -14.00 2.89
N GLN A 73 6.91 -14.05 2.65
CA GLN A 73 7.70 -12.85 2.31
C GLN A 73 7.25 -12.22 1.01
N ARG A 74 7.01 -13.03 -0.04
CA ARG A 74 6.47 -12.54 -1.32
C ARG A 74 5.08 -11.91 -1.14
N MET A 75 4.21 -12.52 -0.33
CA MET A 75 2.90 -11.94 0.03
C MET A 75 3.06 -10.57 0.71
N SER A 76 3.95 -10.45 1.69
CA SER A 76 4.16 -9.18 2.40
C SER A 76 4.68 -8.07 1.48
N VAL A 77 5.53 -8.38 0.51
CA VAL A 77 6.01 -7.40 -0.48
C VAL A 77 4.86 -6.86 -1.31
N GLU A 78 4.01 -7.74 -1.84
CA GLU A 78 2.88 -7.31 -2.66
C GLU A 78 1.83 -6.52 -1.85
N ILE A 79 1.55 -6.94 -0.61
CA ILE A 79 0.68 -6.18 0.29
C ILE A 79 1.25 -4.78 0.52
N LEU A 80 2.57 -4.68 0.75
CA LEU A 80 3.22 -3.39 0.93
C LEU A 80 3.10 -2.49 -0.31
N GLU A 81 3.21 -3.05 -1.51
CA GLU A 81 3.01 -2.31 -2.76
C GLU A 81 1.57 -1.79 -2.90
N ALA A 82 0.58 -2.62 -2.60
CA ALA A 82 -0.83 -2.22 -2.59
C ALA A 82 -1.10 -1.10 -1.56
N VAL A 83 -0.50 -1.20 -0.36
CA VAL A 83 -0.59 -0.16 0.67
C VAL A 83 0.05 1.15 0.21
N LYS A 84 1.23 1.10 -0.40
CA LYS A 84 1.90 2.30 -0.95
C LYS A 84 1.03 2.98 -2.01
N LEU A 85 0.43 2.21 -2.91
CA LEU A 85 -0.48 2.72 -3.94
C LEU A 85 -1.72 3.38 -3.31
N GLY A 86 -2.34 2.74 -2.32
CA GLY A 86 -3.48 3.30 -1.60
C GLY A 86 -3.16 4.58 -0.83
N ILE A 87 -1.97 4.67 -0.22
CA ILE A 87 -1.50 5.91 0.43
C ILE A 87 -1.30 7.03 -0.61
N ALA A 88 -0.68 6.74 -1.75
CA ALA A 88 -0.47 7.71 -2.81
C ALA A 88 -1.79 8.25 -3.38
N TYR A 89 -2.76 7.36 -3.62
CA TYR A 89 -4.09 7.73 -4.08
C TYR A 89 -4.80 8.66 -3.08
N ARG A 90 -4.76 8.35 -1.78
CA ARG A 90 -5.36 9.21 -0.74
C ARG A 90 -4.76 10.62 -0.75
N LYS A 91 -3.43 10.74 -0.83
CA LYS A 91 -2.75 12.03 -0.91
C LYS A 91 -3.20 12.85 -2.14
N LEU A 92 -3.34 12.20 -3.30
CA LEU A 92 -3.81 12.85 -4.53
C LEU A 92 -5.30 13.25 -4.46
N SER A 93 -6.14 12.43 -3.82
CA SER A 93 -7.58 12.72 -3.68
C SER A 93 -7.84 13.91 -2.75
N GLN A 94 -7.05 14.04 -1.67
CA GLN A 94 -7.16 15.16 -0.73
C GLN A 94 -6.67 16.49 -1.34
N SER A 95 -5.66 16.46 -2.21
CA SER A 95 -5.18 17.69 -2.87
C SER A 95 -6.17 18.25 -3.91
N LYS A 96 -7.04 17.40 -4.48
CA LYS A 96 -8.06 17.82 -5.46
C LYS A 96 -9.36 18.35 -4.83
N GLY A 97 -9.61 18.10 -3.55
CA GLY A 97 -10.84 18.53 -2.84
C GLY A 97 -10.81 19.96 -2.28
N GLY A 98 -9.68 20.68 -2.38
CA GLY A 98 -9.47 21.99 -1.72
C GLY A 98 -9.82 23.24 -2.54
N LYS A 99 -10.57 23.13 -3.65
CA LYS A 99 -10.87 24.29 -4.51
C LYS A 99 -12.38 24.50 -4.70
N GLY A 100 -13.05 24.88 -3.61
CA GLY A 100 -14.47 25.26 -3.60
C GLY A 100 -14.68 26.66 -2.99
N ASN A 101 -14.98 27.62 -3.86
CA ASN A 101 -15.70 28.89 -3.63
C ASN A 101 -15.28 29.87 -2.52
N SER A 102 -14.42 30.82 -2.87
CA SER A 102 -14.46 32.19 -2.34
C SER A 102 -14.56 33.20 -3.49
N ARG A 103 -15.71 33.26 -4.15
CA ARG A 103 -16.11 34.38 -5.01
C ARG A 103 -17.57 34.72 -4.77
N GLY A 104 -17.79 35.82 -4.06
CA GLY A 104 -19.09 36.45 -3.86
C GLY A 104 -18.86 37.87 -3.36
N ALA A 105 -18.59 38.79 -4.28
CA ALA A 105 -18.56 40.21 -4.02
C ALA A 105 -19.99 40.72 -3.70
N GLY A 106 -20.13 41.50 -2.64
CA GLY A 106 -21.35 42.22 -2.29
C GLY A 106 -20.99 43.59 -1.71
N ARG A 107 -20.97 44.60 -2.59
CA ARG A 107 -20.80 46.02 -2.28
C ARG A 107 -22.16 46.60 -1.85
N ALA A 108 -22.26 47.19 -0.66
CA ALA A 108 -23.35 48.10 -0.28
C ALA A 108 -22.89 49.12 0.79
N THR A 109 -22.62 50.33 0.30
CA THR A 109 -22.74 51.69 0.86
C THR A 109 -23.07 51.98 2.35
N VAL A 110 -22.16 52.72 2.99
CA VAL A 110 -22.27 53.96 3.82
C VAL A 110 -23.13 53.99 5.09
N SER A 111 -22.50 54.21 6.27
CA SER A 111 -22.59 55.46 7.10
C SER A 111 -21.74 55.36 8.39
N VAL A 112 -21.27 56.52 8.83
CA VAL A 112 -20.26 56.85 9.87
C VAL A 112 -20.75 56.60 11.31
N ASP A 113 -19.89 56.10 12.21
CA ASP A 113 -19.43 56.81 13.44
C ASP A 113 -18.45 55.98 14.32
N GLY A 114 -17.42 56.67 14.83
CA GLY A 114 -16.62 56.42 16.05
C GLY A 114 -16.05 55.04 16.40
N GLY A 115 -14.72 54.89 16.33
CA GLY A 115 -14.01 53.85 17.08
C GLY A 115 -12.58 53.60 16.63
N GLU A 116 -11.61 54.11 17.39
CA GLU A 116 -10.18 53.88 17.22
C GLU A 116 -9.83 52.40 17.10
N GLY A 117 -9.13 52.02 16.04
CA GLY A 117 -8.62 50.68 15.83
C GLY A 117 -7.49 50.72 14.81
N SER A 118 -6.25 50.62 15.31
CA SER A 118 -5.00 50.78 14.58
C SER A 118 -4.97 50.12 13.20
N GLN A 119 -4.62 50.93 12.20
CA GLN A 119 -4.24 50.51 10.86
C GLN A 119 -2.89 49.79 10.92
N GLN A 120 -2.80 48.57 10.40
CA GLN A 120 -1.53 47.99 9.99
C GLN A 120 -1.60 47.65 8.50
N MET A 121 -0.89 48.44 7.70
CA MET A 121 -0.80 48.32 6.25
C MET A 121 0.13 47.16 5.84
N PRO A 122 -0.08 46.55 4.65
CA PRO A 122 0.77 45.48 4.13
C PRO A 122 1.93 46.02 3.29
N ALA A 123 3.05 45.30 3.25
CA ALA A 123 4.08 45.40 2.22
C ALA A 123 4.52 43.96 1.87
N VAL A 124 4.12 43.37 0.74
CA VAL A 124 4.62 43.54 -0.64
C VAL A 124 6.08 43.10 -0.81
N THR A 125 6.20 41.84 -1.28
CA THR A 125 7.17 41.23 -2.21
C THR A 125 8.62 41.72 -2.29
N GLY A 126 9.54 40.78 -2.12
CA GLY A 126 10.87 40.78 -2.73
C GLY A 126 11.33 39.34 -2.99
N HIS A 127 11.26 38.92 -4.24
CA HIS A 127 11.93 37.73 -4.77
C HIS A 127 13.32 38.18 -5.23
N LEU A 128 14.39 37.52 -4.80
CA LEU A 128 15.62 37.44 -5.59
C LEU A 128 16.39 36.17 -5.23
N GLU A 129 16.71 35.42 -6.27
CA GLU A 129 17.55 34.22 -6.29
C GLU A 129 19.05 34.56 -6.13
N VAL A 130 19.83 33.48 -6.08
CA VAL A 130 21.23 33.31 -6.55
C VAL A 130 22.34 33.25 -5.49
N GLU A 131 22.75 31.99 -5.27
CA GLU A 131 24.11 31.40 -5.30
C GLU A 131 25.36 32.02 -4.65
N HIS A 132 26.14 31.08 -4.10
CA HIS A 132 27.60 30.89 -4.07
C HIS A 132 28.49 31.77 -3.19
N ASP A 133 29.15 31.09 -2.23
CA ASP A 133 30.62 30.89 -2.23
C ASP A 133 30.94 29.42 -1.92
#